data_AF-A0A7X4YCV1-F1
#
_entry.id   AF-A0A7X4YCV1-F1
#
_cell.length_a   1.000
_cell.length_b   1.000
_cell.length_c   1.000
_cell.angle_alpha   90.00
_cell.angle_beta   90.00
_cell.angle_gamma   90.00
#
_symmetry.space_group_name_H-M   'P 1'
#
loop_
_entity.id
_entity.type
_entity.pdbx_description
1 polymer ?
#
loop_
_entity_poly.entity_id
_entity_poly.type
_entity_poly.pdbx_seq_one_letter_code
_entity_poly.pdbx_strand_id
1 'polypeptide(L)'
;MSHILANEALRSVVLYHPKPTEGWRYAVYTQEGVTDGRLLGSTPSTSFEEARARMEQTLVELFGRPSTLRWKETSPGWWTGEALDGPA
;
A
#
# COMPACT_ATOMS: atom_id res chain seq x y z
N MET A 1 -1.41 -2.50 20.42
CA MET A 1 -1.36 -1.48 19.36
C MET A 1 -2.78 -1.26 18.91
N SER A 2 -3.27 -0.02 18.93
CA SER A 2 -4.58 0.29 18.37
C SER A 2 -4.48 0.31 16.84
N HIS A 3 -5.19 -0.58 16.17
CA HIS A 3 -5.27 -0.60 14.71
C HIS A 3 -6.18 0.54 14.27
N ILE A 4 -5.64 1.47 13.49
CA ILE A 4 -6.30 2.75 13.17
C ILE A 4 -7.52 2.53 12.27
N LEU A 5 -7.45 1.54 11.37
CA LEU A 5 -8.46 1.28 10.33
C LEU A 5 -9.11 -0.11 10.46
N ALA A 6 -9.10 -0.71 11.66
CA ALA A 6 -9.53 -2.09 11.87
C ALA A 6 -10.94 -2.43 11.33
N ASN A 7 -11.84 -1.44 11.32
CA ASN A 7 -13.22 -1.60 10.88
C ASN A 7 -13.45 -1.19 9.42
N GLU A 8 -12.44 -0.65 8.74
CA GLU A 8 -12.56 -0.23 7.34
C GLU A 8 -12.25 -1.39 6.39
N ALA A 9 -12.95 -1.42 5.26
CA ALA A 9 -12.67 -2.34 4.17
C ALA A 9 -11.64 -1.72 3.22
N LEU A 10 -10.48 -2.38 3.09
CA LEU A 10 -9.47 -2.06 2.09
C LEU A 10 -10.04 -2.30 0.69
N ARG A 11 -9.96 -1.31 -0.20
CA ARG A 11 -10.35 -1.44 -1.60
C ARG A 11 -9.13 -1.63 -2.50
N SER A 12 -8.17 -0.73 -2.38
CA SER A 12 -6.94 -0.80 -3.16
C SER A 12 -5.82 -0.03 -2.50
N VAL A 13 -4.60 -0.32 -2.95
CA VAL A 13 -3.40 0.40 -2.55
C VAL A 13 -2.66 0.79 -3.81
N VAL A 14 -2.12 2.01 -3.83
CA VAL A 14 -1.19 2.44 -4.85
C VAL A 14 0.17 2.60 -4.21
N LEU A 15 1.19 1.98 -4.80
CA LEU A 15 2.60 2.23 -4.54
C LEU A 15 3.17 2.99 -5.74
N TYR A 16 3.80 4.13 -5.49
CA TYR A 16 4.40 4.91 -6.55
C TYR A 16 5.76 5.46 -6.14
N HIS A 17 6.64 5.57 -7.13
CA HIS A 17 7.98 6.10 -6.97
C HIS A 17 8.08 7.49 -7.60
N PRO A 18 7.76 8.58 -6.87
CA PRO A 18 7.55 9.89 -7.47
C PRO A 18 8.82 10.49 -8.08
N LYS A 19 10.02 10.14 -7.58
CA LYS A 19 11.33 10.64 -8.06
C LYS A 19 12.47 9.68 -7.70
N PRO A 20 13.56 9.58 -8.48
CA PRO A 20 14.74 8.75 -8.17
C PRO A 20 15.55 9.22 -6.95
N THR A 21 15.13 10.29 -6.27
CA THR A 21 15.76 10.82 -5.05
C THR A 21 14.97 10.55 -3.78
N GLU A 22 13.73 10.07 -3.92
CA GLU A 22 12.83 9.79 -2.81
C GLU A 22 12.53 8.29 -2.78
N GLY A 23 12.27 7.73 -1.61
CA GLY A 23 11.77 6.36 -1.50
C GLY A 23 10.32 6.26 -2.00
N TRP A 24 9.78 5.04 -1.96
CA TRP A 24 8.40 4.77 -2.33
C TRP A 24 7.40 5.56 -1.48
N ARG A 25 6.31 5.95 -2.12
CA ARG A 25 5.11 6.50 -1.49
C ARG A 25 3.94 5.57 -1.70
N TYR A 26 2.94 5.70 -0.85
CA TYR A 26 1.72 4.92 -0.94
C TYR A 26 0.46 5.78 -0.81
N ALA A 27 -0.64 5.27 -1.34
CA ALA A 27 -2.00 5.71 -1.04
C ALA A 27 -2.89 4.48 -0.82
N VAL A 28 -3.50 4.37 0.35
CA VAL A 28 -4.43 3.32 0.74
C VAL A 28 -5.85 3.86 0.56
N TYR A 29 -6.65 3.20 -0.27
CA TYR A 29 -8.04 3.54 -0.51
C TYR A 29 -8.92 2.57 0.27
N THR A 30 -9.76 3.12 1.14
CA THR A 30 -10.78 2.38 1.88
C THR A 30 -12.17 2.78 1.40
N GLN A 31 -13.21 2.23 2.01
CA GLN A 31 -14.58 2.68 1.77
C GLN A 31 -14.83 4.11 2.30
N GLU A 32 -14.13 4.49 3.37
CA GLU A 32 -14.38 5.75 4.09
C GLU A 32 -13.45 6.88 3.65
N GLY A 33 -12.32 6.58 3.00
CA GLY A 33 -11.42 7.62 2.52
C GLY A 33 -10.11 7.12 1.93
N VAL A 34 -9.12 8.02 1.95
CA VAL A 34 -7.76 7.79 1.44
C VAL A 34 -6.75 8.14 2.52
N THR A 35 -5.82 7.24 2.78
CA THR A 35 -4.64 7.47 3.63
C THR A 35 -3.39 7.39 2.78
N ASP A 36 -2.64 8.49 2.63
CA ASP A 36 -1.39 8.51 1.88
C ASP A 36 -0.17 8.84 2.75
N GLY A 37 1.01 8.47 2.25
CA GLY A 37 2.25 8.72 2.99
C GLY A 37 3.50 8.24 2.27
N ARG A 38 4.62 8.38 2.97
CA ARG A 38 5.90 7.79 2.56
C ARG A 38 6.01 6.39 3.16
N LEU A 39 6.42 5.43 2.34
CA LEU A 39 6.72 4.09 2.83
C LEU A 39 8.03 4.12 3.63
N LEU A 40 7.94 3.91 4.95
CA LEU A 40 9.11 3.92 5.83
C LEU A 40 10.08 2.78 5.47
N GLY A 41 11.37 3.04 5.63
CA GLY A 41 12.41 2.07 5.28
C GLY A 41 12.61 1.86 3.76
N SER A 42 11.92 2.62 2.91
CA SER A 42 12.19 2.65 1.47
C SER A 42 13.23 3.72 1.12
N THR A 43 14.20 3.32 0.31
CA THR A 43 15.24 4.15 -0.32
C THR A 43 14.95 4.29 -1.82
N PRO A 44 15.63 5.19 -2.54
CA PRO A 44 15.40 5.35 -3.98
C PRO A 44 15.84 4.16 -4.83
N SER A 45 16.65 3.25 -4.27
CA SER A 45 17.07 2.00 -4.92
C SER A 45 16.18 0.81 -4.56
N THR A 46 15.17 1.01 -3.71
CA THR A 46 14.26 -0.05 -3.28
C THR A 46 13.46 -0.52 -4.48
N SER A 47 13.47 -1.83 -4.74
CA SER A 47 12.67 -2.43 -5.80
C SER A 47 11.18 -2.42 -5.47
N PHE A 48 10.33 -2.64 -6.48
CA PHE A 48 8.89 -2.80 -6.25
C PHE A 48 8.60 -3.98 -5.31
N GLU A 49 9.26 -5.13 -5.47
CA GLU A 49 9.03 -6.31 -4.63
C GLU A 49 9.31 -6.03 -3.15
N GLU A 50 10.40 -5.32 -2.85
CA GLU A 50 10.73 -4.91 -1.48
C GLU A 50 9.78 -3.83 -0.95
N ALA A 51 9.28 -2.93 -1.80
CA ALA A 51 8.26 -1.96 -1.42
C ALA A 51 6.91 -2.64 -1.14
N ARG A 52 6.52 -3.62 -1.96
CA ARG A 52 5.32 -4.45 -1.78
C ARG A 52 5.34 -5.15 -0.43
N ALA A 53 6.44 -5.85 -0.12
CA ALA A 53 6.58 -6.58 1.14
C ALA A 53 6.46 -5.66 2.37
N ARG A 54 7.06 -4.47 2.31
CA ARG A 54 6.92 -3.45 3.38
C ARG A 54 5.49 -2.92 3.48
N MET A 55 4.85 -2.65 2.35
CA MET A 55 3.46 -2.19 2.31
C MET A 55 2.51 -3.23 2.91
N GLU A 56 2.69 -4.51 2.61
CA GLU A 56 1.92 -5.61 3.20
C GLU A 56 2.05 -5.62 4.73
N GLN A 57 3.25 -5.38 5.28
CA GLN A 57 3.45 -5.21 6.72
C GLN A 57 2.72 -3.97 7.26
N THR A 58 2.85 -2.82 6.59
CA THR A 58 2.13 -1.59 6.97
C THR A 58 0.61 -1.79 6.96
N LEU A 59 0.05 -2.55 6.02
CA LEU A 59 -1.37 -2.88 6.00
C LEU A 59 -1.80 -3.72 7.19
N VAL A 60 -0.98 -4.71 7.60
CA VAL A 60 -1.24 -5.47 8.83
C VAL A 60 -1.24 -4.56 10.05
N GLU A 61 -0.35 -3.58 10.11
CA GLU A 61 -0.32 -2.60 11.21
C GLU A 61 -1.58 -1.71 11.21
N LEU A 62 -1.99 -1.21 10.04
CA LEU A 62 -3.15 -0.32 9.89
C LEU A 62 -4.49 -1.02 10.15
N PHE A 63 -4.69 -2.20 9.58
CA PHE A 63 -5.96 -2.93 9.59
C PHE A 63 -6.02 -4.07 10.61
N GLY A 64 -4.88 -4.46 11.20
CA GLY A 64 -4.80 -5.58 12.16
C GLY A 64 -4.92 -6.97 11.55
N ARG A 65 -4.92 -7.06 10.21
CA ARG A 65 -5.05 -8.32 9.47
C ARG A 65 -4.28 -8.27 8.15
N PRO A 66 -3.76 -9.41 7.66
CA PRO A 66 -3.22 -9.49 6.32
C PRO A 66 -4.31 -9.20 5.28
N SER A 67 -3.92 -8.62 4.16
CA SER A 67 -4.79 -8.38 3.01
C SER A 67 -4.19 -9.02 1.78
N THR A 68 -5.00 -9.79 1.05
CA THR A 68 -4.60 -10.38 -0.23
C THR A 68 -4.75 -9.34 -1.33
N LEU A 69 -3.63 -8.94 -1.91
CA LEU A 69 -3.60 -7.93 -2.98
C LEU A 69 -3.18 -8.54 -4.31
N ARG A 70 -3.92 -8.22 -5.37
CA ARG A 70 -3.48 -8.47 -6.74
C ARG A 70 -2.80 -7.22 -7.28
N TRP A 71 -1.48 -7.30 -7.48
CA TRP A 71 -0.69 -6.19 -7.98
C TRP A 71 -0.62 -6.14 -9.50
N LYS A 72 -0.68 -4.91 -10.03
CA LYS A 72 -0.47 -4.61 -11.45
C LYS A 72 0.23 -3.26 -11.58
N GLU A 73 1.24 -3.20 -12.45
CA GLU A 73 1.79 -1.91 -12.87
C GLU A 73 0.78 -1.21 -13.77
N THR A 74 0.28 -0.05 -13.33
CA THR A 74 -0.73 0.74 -14.05
C THR A 74 -0.08 1.86 -14.86
N SER A 75 1.13 2.28 -14.49
CA SER A 75 2.00 3.20 -15.23
C SER A 75 3.45 2.98 -14.78
N PRO A 76 4.47 3.41 -15.54
CA PRO A 76 5.87 3.21 -15.14
C PRO A 76 6.15 3.74 -13.73
N GLY A 77 6.55 2.84 -12.82
CA GLY A 77 6.83 3.19 -11.42
C GLY A 77 5.58 3.44 -10.56
N TRP A 78 4.39 3.07 -11.06
CA TRP A 78 3.09 3.15 -10.39
C TRP A 78 2.42 1.79 -10.41
N TRP A 79 2.24 1.23 -9.22
CA TRP A 79 1.71 -0.11 -9.00
C TRP A 79 0.44 -0.03 -8.17
N THR A 80 -0.62 -0.69 -8.63
CA THR A 80 -1.89 -0.77 -7.92
C THR A 80 -2.09 -2.20 -7.43
N GLY A 81 -2.33 -2.36 -6.14
CA GLY A 81 -2.75 -3.58 -5.48
C GLY A 81 -4.24 -3.54 -5.21
N GLU A 82 -5.03 -4.33 -5.92
CA GLU A 82 -6.47 -4.46 -5.69
C GLU A 82 -6.73 -5.51 -4.62
N ALA A 83 -7.53 -5.18 -3.61
CA ALA A 83 -7.87 -6.13 -2.55
C ALA A 83 -8.82 -7.20 -3.07
N LEU A 84 -8.45 -8.46 -2.87
CA LEU A 84 -9.27 -9.62 -3.24
C LEU A 84 -10.26 -10.01 -2.13
N ASP A 85 -10.01 -9.53 -0.91
CA ASP A 85 -10.78 -9.88 0.29
C ASP A 85 -11.95 -8.92 0.59
N GLY A 86 -12.23 -7.97 -0.32
CA GLY A 86 -13.32 -7.01 -0.20
C GLY A 86 -14.64 -7.53 -0.81
N PRO A 87 -15.81 -7.12 -0.29
CA PRO A 87 -17.08 -7.45 -0.94
C PRO A 87 -17.13 -6.82 -2.35
N ALA A 88 -17.52 -7.63 -3.33
CA ALA A 88 -17.75 -7.23 -4.71
C ALA A 88 -18.87 -6.18 -4.84
#